data_AF-A0A7Y5NTM4-F1
#
_entry.id   AF-A0A7Y5NTM4-F1
#
_cell.length_a   1.000
_cell.length_b   1.000
_cell.length_c   1.000
_cell.angle_alpha   90.00
_cell.angle_beta   90.00
_cell.angle_gamma   90.00
#
_symmetry.space_group_name_H-M   'P 1'
#
loop_
_entity.id
_entity.type
_entity.pdbx_description
1 polymer ?
#
loop_
_entity_poly.entity_id
_entity_poly.type
_entity_poly.pdbx_seq_one_letter_code
_entity_poly.pdbx_strand_id
1 'polypeptide(L)'
;MLVPHCGALSAFAAAIVAAWTSIHQGHLPAPRPAPFTMAGIRTRAKGAMRESSVDPRIEALRAQLGTTRFFRFIASMPVRGERLHFWQSRESDILEERDGIAFPRDPAALTTLLGPFLPAHPSLPADRLPAWVVLEELGGGAPVQAVGRITGPHARFYFRARHDSWSISISADPEVDPVDVGGTEGAYFYHEEDFGYVADEASYMPLDTARFFIVRELSRWRESRVDGG
;
A
#
# COMPACT_ATOMS: atom_id res chain seq x y z
N MET A 1 -61.84 -4.96 -50.36
CA MET A 1 -60.47 -4.41 -50.34
C MET A 1 -60.15 -4.02 -48.90
N LEU A 2 -59.35 -4.85 -48.22
CA LEU A 2 -58.82 -4.58 -46.88
C LEU A 2 -57.30 -4.70 -47.00
N VAL A 3 -56.60 -3.60 -46.75
CA VAL A 3 -55.13 -3.54 -46.71
C VAL A 3 -54.71 -3.78 -45.26
N PRO A 4 -53.79 -4.71 -44.95
CA PRO A 4 -53.30 -4.88 -43.59
C PRO A 4 -52.13 -3.92 -43.33
N HIS A 5 -52.30 -3.03 -42.36
CA HIS A 5 -51.20 -2.33 -41.70
C HIS A 5 -50.67 -3.20 -40.55
N CYS A 6 -49.65 -4.00 -40.83
CA CYS A 6 -48.91 -4.73 -39.80
C CYS A 6 -47.43 -4.77 -40.21
N GLY A 7 -46.65 -3.76 -39.81
CA GLY A 7 -45.23 -3.70 -40.19
C GLY A 7 -44.37 -2.65 -39.46
N ALA A 8 -44.96 -1.63 -38.83
CA ALA A 8 -44.17 -0.54 -38.25
C ALA A 8 -43.70 -0.77 -36.79
N LEU A 9 -44.33 -1.68 -36.03
CA LEU A 9 -44.00 -1.88 -34.61
C LEU A 9 -42.84 -2.89 -34.38
N SER A 10 -42.51 -3.73 -35.36
CA SER A 10 -41.44 -4.74 -35.22
C SER A 10 -40.04 -4.15 -35.42
N ALA A 11 -39.89 -3.17 -36.31
CA ALA A 11 -38.59 -2.54 -36.58
C ALA A 11 -38.10 -1.65 -35.41
N PHE A 12 -39.01 -1.04 -34.66
CA PHE A 12 -38.64 -0.16 -33.54
C PHE A 12 -38.19 -0.96 -32.30
N ALA A 13 -38.79 -2.12 -32.04
CA ALA A 13 -38.37 -3.01 -30.96
C ALA A 13 -36.99 -3.64 -31.23
N ALA A 14 -36.68 -3.98 -32.48
CA ALA A 14 -35.38 -4.52 -32.86
C ALA A 14 -34.24 -3.48 -32.73
N ALA A 15 -34.52 -2.21 -33.05
CA ALA A 15 -33.55 -1.12 -32.90
C ALA A 15 -33.24 -0.80 -31.43
N ILE A 16 -34.22 -0.90 -30.53
CA ILE A 16 -34.01 -0.69 -29.09
C ILE A 16 -33.19 -1.83 -28.48
N VAL A 17 -33.44 -3.09 -28.88
CA VAL A 17 -32.65 -4.23 -28.39
C VAL A 17 -31.20 -4.21 -28.93
N ALA A 18 -30.99 -3.75 -30.18
CA ALA A 18 -29.65 -3.58 -30.75
C ALA A 18 -28.88 -2.40 -30.10
N ALA A 19 -29.56 -1.29 -29.78
CA ALA A 19 -28.95 -0.17 -29.06
C ALA A 19 -28.63 -0.54 -27.60
N TRP A 20 -29.46 -1.35 -26.96
CA TRP A 20 -29.24 -1.79 -25.57
C TRP A 20 -28.12 -2.84 -25.44
N THR A 21 -27.96 -3.72 -26.44
CA THR A 21 -26.84 -4.67 -26.47
C THR A 21 -25.50 -4.01 -26.81
N SER A 22 -25.48 -2.92 -27.57
CA SER A 22 -24.25 -2.16 -27.84
C SER A 22 -23.76 -1.33 -26.63
N ILE A 23 -24.64 -0.93 -25.72
CA ILE A 23 -24.30 -0.16 -24.51
C ILE A 23 -23.71 -1.06 -23.40
N HIS A 24 -23.96 -2.38 -23.44
CA HIS A 24 -23.51 -3.32 -22.41
C HIS A 24 -22.36 -4.27 -22.83
N GLN A 25 -21.73 -4.03 -23.99
CA GLN A 25 -20.53 -4.78 -24.40
C GLN A 25 -19.20 -4.07 -24.13
N GLY A 26 -19.21 -2.85 -23.56
CA GLY A 26 -18.01 -2.17 -23.08
C GLY A 26 -17.94 -2.25 -21.56
N HIS A 27 -16.88 -2.85 -21.02
CA HIS A 27 -16.59 -3.02 -19.58
C HIS A 27 -17.24 -4.24 -18.91
N LEU A 28 -16.76 -5.43 -19.29
CA LEU A 28 -16.55 -6.44 -18.26
C LEU A 28 -15.66 -5.82 -17.17
N PRO A 29 -16.05 -5.86 -15.88
CA PRO A 29 -15.17 -5.42 -14.81
C PRO A 29 -13.87 -6.22 -14.92
N ALA A 30 -12.73 -5.53 -14.88
CA ALA A 30 -11.44 -6.18 -14.81
C ALA A 30 -11.49 -7.25 -13.70
N PRO A 31 -10.97 -8.47 -13.94
CA PRO A 31 -10.96 -9.49 -12.91
C PRO A 31 -10.36 -8.91 -11.64
N ARG A 32 -11.06 -9.07 -10.50
CA ARG A 32 -10.55 -8.64 -9.20
C ARG A 32 -9.11 -9.14 -9.07
N PRO A 33 -8.13 -8.29 -8.75
CA PRO A 33 -6.78 -8.77 -8.48
C PRO A 33 -6.88 -9.83 -7.39
N ALA A 34 -6.25 -10.99 -7.63
CA ALA A 34 -6.23 -12.05 -6.64
C ALA A 34 -5.72 -11.47 -5.31
N PRO A 35 -6.32 -11.80 -4.16
CA PRO A 35 -5.82 -11.34 -2.87
C PRO A 35 -4.33 -11.69 -2.77
N PHE A 36 -3.52 -10.74 -2.29
CA PHE A 36 -2.10 -10.95 -2.05
C PHE A 36 -1.91 -12.21 -1.19
N THR A 37 -1.56 -13.33 -1.81
CA THR A 37 -1.33 -14.57 -1.09
C THR A 37 0.08 -14.54 -0.52
N MET A 38 0.22 -14.90 0.76
CA MET A 38 1.50 -15.05 1.49
C MET A 38 2.50 -15.99 0.78
N ALA A 39 2.06 -16.74 -0.23
CA ALA A 39 2.89 -17.61 -1.06
C ALA A 39 3.94 -16.83 -1.88
N GLY A 40 3.64 -15.60 -2.33
CA GLY A 40 4.56 -14.78 -3.14
C GLY A 40 5.78 -14.26 -2.36
N ILE A 41 5.64 -14.07 -1.04
CA ILE A 41 6.73 -13.60 -0.16
C ILE A 41 7.79 -14.69 0.04
N ARG A 42 7.41 -15.98 -0.04
CA ARG A 42 8.33 -17.11 0.21
C ARG A 42 9.35 -17.32 -0.91
N THR A 43 9.05 -16.93 -2.15
CA THR A 43 9.86 -17.31 -3.30
C THR A 43 11.05 -16.37 -3.54
N ARG A 44 10.95 -15.08 -3.18
CA ARG A 44 12.07 -14.13 -3.31
C ARG A 44 13.13 -14.27 -2.20
N ALA A 45 12.75 -14.68 -0.99
CA ALA A 45 13.71 -14.88 0.10
C ALA A 45 14.66 -16.07 -0.12
N LYS A 46 14.27 -17.05 -0.95
CA LYS A 46 15.04 -18.29 -1.15
C LYS A 46 16.25 -18.11 -2.09
N GLY A 47 16.27 -17.08 -2.93
CA GLY A 47 17.32 -16.87 -3.94
C GLY A 47 18.54 -16.08 -3.45
N ALA A 48 18.39 -15.23 -2.42
CA ALA A 48 19.45 -14.35 -1.92
C ALA A 48 20.34 -14.97 -0.82
N MET A 49 19.95 -16.11 -0.24
CA MET A 49 20.72 -16.79 0.82
C MET A 49 21.69 -17.85 0.28
N ARG A 50 22.50 -17.51 -0.75
CA ARG A 50 23.66 -18.34 -1.13
C ARG A 50 24.86 -17.92 -0.27
N GLU A 51 25.18 -18.73 0.74
CA GLU A 51 26.50 -18.91 1.39
C GLU A 51 27.28 -17.68 1.91
N SER A 52 26.70 -16.49 2.02
CA SER A 52 27.26 -15.48 2.93
C SER A 52 27.02 -15.94 4.36
N SER A 53 28.07 -16.08 5.17
CA SER A 53 27.97 -16.41 6.59
C SER A 53 26.96 -15.47 7.26
N VAL A 54 25.77 -15.99 7.59
CA VAL A 54 24.77 -15.23 8.33
C VAL A 54 25.40 -14.87 9.68
N ASP A 55 25.28 -13.60 10.08
CA ASP A 55 25.80 -13.14 11.36
C ASP A 55 25.27 -14.05 12.49
N PRO A 56 26.14 -14.60 13.36
CA PRO A 56 25.74 -15.56 14.39
C PRO A 56 24.68 -15.01 15.34
N ARG A 57 24.58 -13.68 15.50
CA ARG A 57 23.53 -13.02 16.28
C ARG A 57 22.15 -13.21 15.65
N ILE A 58 22.08 -13.15 14.32
CA ILE A 58 20.84 -13.35 13.57
C ILE A 58 20.42 -14.81 13.59
N GLU A 59 21.37 -15.73 13.40
CA GLU A 59 21.12 -17.17 13.53
C GLU A 59 20.56 -17.50 14.93
N ALA A 60 21.18 -16.99 15.99
CA ALA A 60 20.74 -17.21 17.37
C ALA A 60 19.34 -16.62 17.63
N LEU A 61 19.09 -15.38 17.17
CA LEU A 61 17.78 -14.74 17.30
C LEU A 61 16.70 -15.50 16.53
N ARG A 62 17.00 -15.96 15.31
CA ARG A 62 16.10 -16.74 14.49
C ARG A 62 15.84 -18.13 15.08
N ALA A 63 16.86 -18.77 15.66
CA ALA A 63 16.74 -20.06 16.33
C ALA A 63 15.85 -19.95 17.59
N GLN A 64 16.02 -18.90 18.39
CA GLN A 64 15.21 -18.66 19.58
C GLN A 64 13.74 -18.36 19.26
N LEU A 65 13.49 -17.45 18.31
CA LEU A 65 12.13 -17.05 17.97
C LEU A 65 11.42 -18.07 17.07
N GLY A 66 12.19 -18.86 16.33
CA GLY A 66 11.69 -19.61 15.18
C GLY A 66 11.39 -18.68 14.00
N THR A 67 11.39 -19.24 12.78
CA THR A 67 11.33 -18.46 11.53
C THR A 67 10.11 -17.53 11.47
N THR A 68 8.91 -17.98 11.86
CA THR A 68 7.69 -17.17 11.79
C THR A 68 7.72 -15.98 12.75
N ARG A 69 8.13 -16.18 14.00
CA ARG A 69 8.19 -15.07 14.98
C ARG A 69 9.35 -14.14 14.68
N PHE A 70 10.46 -14.64 14.15
CA PHE A 70 11.57 -13.80 13.68
C PHE A 70 11.11 -12.80 12.61
N PHE A 71 10.38 -13.24 11.59
CA PHE A 71 9.87 -12.31 10.58
C PHE A 71 8.82 -11.35 11.13
N ARG A 72 7.97 -11.80 12.07
CA ARG A 72 7.05 -10.88 12.77
C ARG A 72 7.81 -9.86 13.63
N PHE A 73 8.88 -10.29 14.29
CA PHE A 73 9.76 -9.45 15.08
C PHE A 73 10.35 -8.34 14.20
N ILE A 74 10.98 -8.72 13.06
CA ILE A 74 11.52 -7.76 12.08
C ILE A 74 10.44 -6.82 11.56
N ALA A 75 9.26 -7.35 11.21
CA ALA A 75 8.16 -6.55 10.70
C ALA A 75 7.54 -5.61 11.76
N SER A 76 7.75 -5.86 13.05
CA SER A 76 7.21 -5.06 14.17
C SER A 76 8.16 -3.98 14.69
N MET A 77 9.38 -3.91 14.16
CA MET A 77 10.35 -2.86 14.49
C MET A 77 9.96 -1.41 14.11
N PRO A 78 9.12 -1.13 13.10
CA PRO A 78 8.94 0.25 12.63
C PRO A 78 8.04 1.13 13.53
N VAL A 79 7.56 0.68 14.70
CA VAL A 79 6.32 1.24 15.28
C VAL A 79 6.51 2.33 16.34
N ARG A 80 7.72 2.68 16.82
CA ARG A 80 7.82 3.66 17.92
C ARG A 80 9.17 4.38 17.95
N GLY A 81 9.19 5.66 17.55
CA GLY A 81 10.32 6.60 17.72
C GLY A 81 10.84 6.78 19.16
N GLU A 82 10.22 6.14 20.15
CA GLU A 82 10.73 6.04 21.54
C GLU A 82 10.67 4.61 22.13
N ARG A 83 10.26 3.57 21.38
CA ARG A 83 10.10 2.20 21.93
C ARG A 83 10.77 1.08 21.13
N LEU A 84 11.96 1.32 20.62
CA LEU A 84 12.95 0.23 20.50
C LEU A 84 13.16 -0.46 21.89
N HIS A 85 12.89 0.24 23.00
CA HIS A 85 13.04 -0.24 24.38
C HIS A 85 12.24 -1.49 24.82
N PHE A 86 10.98 -1.69 24.38
CA PHE A 86 10.16 -2.72 25.02
C PHE A 86 10.40 -4.14 24.48
N TRP A 87 10.80 -4.28 23.21
CA TRP A 87 10.97 -5.59 22.57
C TRP A 87 12.43 -5.93 22.25
N GLN A 88 13.35 -4.95 22.24
CA GLN A 88 14.80 -5.19 22.31
C GLN A 88 15.32 -5.37 23.75
N SER A 89 14.48 -5.30 24.78
CA SER A 89 14.92 -5.72 26.11
C SER A 89 14.75 -7.22 26.22
N ARG A 90 13.54 -7.76 26.40
CA ARG A 90 13.46 -9.15 26.88
C ARG A 90 14.14 -10.24 26.04
N GLU A 91 13.87 -10.38 24.75
CA GLU A 91 14.39 -11.53 23.99
C GLU A 91 15.88 -11.42 23.65
N SER A 92 16.34 -10.20 23.32
CA SER A 92 17.77 -9.91 23.15
C SER A 92 18.52 -9.94 24.46
N ASP A 93 17.96 -9.45 25.57
CA ASP A 93 18.55 -9.57 26.90
C ASP A 93 18.64 -11.05 27.32
N ILE A 94 17.64 -11.88 27.00
CA ILE A 94 17.69 -13.33 27.22
C ILE A 94 18.82 -13.96 26.39
N LEU A 95 19.00 -13.56 25.13
CA LEU A 95 20.10 -14.07 24.28
C LEU A 95 21.47 -13.60 24.78
N GLU A 96 21.57 -12.35 25.21
CA GLU A 96 22.78 -11.79 25.81
C GLU A 96 23.16 -12.52 27.09
N GLU A 97 22.19 -12.76 27.98
CA GLU A 97 22.40 -13.45 29.26
C GLU A 97 22.68 -14.95 29.08
N ARG A 98 21.90 -15.63 28.23
CA ARG A 98 22.00 -17.08 28.03
C ARG A 98 23.23 -17.48 27.19
N ASP A 99 23.47 -16.77 26.10
CA ASP A 99 24.42 -17.17 25.06
C ASP A 99 25.64 -16.24 24.97
N GLY A 100 25.67 -15.14 25.72
CA GLY A 100 26.75 -14.13 25.64
C GLY A 100 26.75 -13.33 24.33
N ILE A 101 25.62 -13.32 23.62
CA ILE A 101 25.50 -12.75 22.28
C ILE A 101 25.04 -11.29 22.36
N ALA A 102 25.98 -10.34 22.36
CA ALA A 102 25.70 -8.90 22.41
C ALA A 102 24.98 -8.38 21.15
N PHE A 103 23.82 -7.76 21.33
CA PHE A 103 23.11 -7.04 20.27
C PHE A 103 23.48 -5.56 20.27
N PRO A 104 23.63 -4.93 19.08
CA PRO A 104 23.84 -3.50 19.02
C PRO A 104 22.63 -2.76 19.62
N ARG A 105 22.89 -1.88 20.59
CA ARG A 105 21.88 -0.97 21.14
C ARG A 105 21.71 0.30 20.31
N ASP A 106 22.69 0.59 19.45
CA ASP A 106 22.62 1.67 18.47
C ASP A 106 21.67 1.30 17.30
N PRO A 107 20.67 2.13 16.97
CA PRO A 107 19.72 1.86 15.88
C PRO A 107 20.37 1.70 14.51
N ALA A 108 21.45 2.42 14.20
CA ALA A 108 22.12 2.32 12.90
C ALA A 108 22.87 0.99 12.75
N ALA A 109 23.57 0.55 13.79
CA ALA A 109 24.23 -0.75 13.84
C ALA A 109 23.22 -1.91 13.78
N LEU A 110 22.06 -1.76 14.44
CA LEU A 110 20.97 -2.74 14.36
C LEU A 110 20.34 -2.80 12.98
N THR A 111 20.11 -1.65 12.33
CA THR A 111 19.61 -1.58 10.95
C THR A 111 20.59 -2.22 9.99
N THR A 112 21.90 -2.02 10.18
CA THR A 112 22.94 -2.68 9.39
C THR A 112 22.91 -4.20 9.59
N LEU A 113 22.77 -4.65 10.84
CA LEU A 113 22.70 -6.07 11.20
C LEU A 113 21.47 -6.77 10.61
N LEU A 114 20.31 -6.09 10.60
CA LEU A 114 19.04 -6.65 10.16
C LEU A 114 18.71 -6.35 8.70
N GLY A 115 19.40 -5.40 8.06
CA GLY A 115 19.16 -4.94 6.70
C GLY A 115 18.94 -6.05 5.67
N PRO A 116 19.77 -7.11 5.63
CA PRO A 116 19.59 -8.23 4.70
C PRO A 116 18.27 -9.01 4.89
N PHE A 117 17.62 -8.86 6.04
CA PHE A 117 16.39 -9.54 6.43
C PHE A 117 15.16 -8.63 6.45
N LEU A 118 15.36 -7.31 6.34
CA LEU A 118 14.26 -6.37 6.19
C LEU A 118 13.58 -6.63 4.84
N PRO A 119 12.25 -6.83 4.81
CA PRO A 119 11.55 -6.93 3.53
C PRO A 119 11.76 -5.63 2.76
N ALA A 120 12.05 -5.75 1.46
CA ALA A 120 12.04 -4.57 0.60
C ALA A 120 10.66 -3.90 0.70
N HIS A 121 10.66 -2.58 0.79
CA HIS A 121 9.41 -1.82 0.75
C HIS A 121 8.60 -2.18 -0.49
N PRO A 122 7.26 -2.26 -0.38
CA PRO A 122 6.43 -2.50 -1.56
C PRO A 122 6.66 -1.37 -2.56
N SER A 123 6.71 -1.69 -3.85
CA SER A 123 6.99 -0.73 -4.91
C SER A 123 5.98 -0.87 -6.05
N LEU A 124 5.59 0.26 -6.62
CA LEU A 124 4.77 0.35 -7.81
C LEU A 124 5.46 1.26 -8.85
N PRO A 125 5.99 0.69 -9.94
CA PRO A 125 6.55 1.45 -11.04
C PRO A 125 5.54 2.41 -11.68
N ALA A 126 6.02 3.53 -12.23
CA ALA A 126 5.16 4.57 -12.81
C ALA A 126 4.28 4.06 -13.97
N ASP A 127 4.80 3.17 -14.81
CA ASP A 127 4.10 2.55 -15.94
C ASP A 127 3.04 1.51 -15.52
N ARG A 128 2.94 1.22 -14.22
CA ARG A 128 1.97 0.30 -13.62
C ARG A 128 0.85 1.00 -12.85
N LEU A 129 0.76 2.34 -12.93
CA LEU A 129 -0.34 3.08 -12.34
C LEU A 129 -1.67 2.65 -12.98
N PRO A 130 -2.73 2.42 -12.18
CA PRO A 130 -4.04 2.17 -12.74
C PRO A 130 -4.52 3.36 -13.57
N ALA A 131 -5.17 3.10 -14.71
CA ALA A 131 -5.69 4.16 -15.59
C ALA A 131 -6.71 5.10 -14.92
N TRP A 132 -7.25 4.70 -13.77
CA TRP A 132 -8.16 5.51 -12.97
C TRP A 132 -7.46 6.44 -11.98
N VAL A 133 -6.13 6.42 -11.89
CA VAL A 133 -5.33 7.32 -11.07
C VAL A 133 -4.58 8.26 -12.00
N VAL A 134 -4.75 9.57 -11.80
CA VAL A 134 -3.96 10.60 -12.46
C VAL A 134 -3.14 11.31 -11.40
N LEU A 135 -1.82 11.07 -11.41
CA LEU A 135 -0.87 11.86 -10.61
C LEU A 135 -0.57 13.16 -11.36
N GLU A 136 -0.90 14.29 -10.75
CA GLU A 136 -0.59 15.62 -11.27
C GLU A 136 0.83 16.02 -10.87
N GLU A 137 1.22 15.67 -9.64
CA GLU A 137 2.57 15.83 -9.13
C GLU A 137 2.92 14.65 -8.22
N LEU A 138 4.17 14.19 -8.29
CA LEU A 138 4.79 13.27 -7.34
C LEU A 138 6.28 13.60 -7.28
N GLY A 139 6.75 14.01 -6.10
CA GLY A 139 8.13 14.43 -5.92
C GLY A 139 8.40 14.87 -4.49
N GLY A 140 9.40 15.74 -4.33
CA GLY A 140 9.91 16.18 -3.03
C GLY A 140 11.12 15.36 -2.56
N GLY A 141 12.03 16.02 -1.84
CA GLY A 141 13.24 15.39 -1.29
C GLY A 141 13.17 15.10 0.22
N ALA A 142 12.26 15.79 0.91
CA ALA A 142 11.88 15.65 2.33
C ALA A 142 10.98 16.85 2.70
N PRO A 143 9.64 16.74 2.68
CA PRO A 143 8.85 15.51 2.53
C PRO A 143 8.72 15.04 1.08
N VAL A 144 8.37 13.75 0.89
CA VAL A 144 7.82 13.24 -0.36
C VAL A 144 6.32 13.56 -0.39
N GLN A 145 5.85 14.10 -1.50
CA GLN A 145 4.49 14.60 -1.66
C GLN A 145 3.91 14.20 -3.01
N ALA A 146 2.59 14.05 -3.05
CA ALA A 146 1.87 13.88 -4.30
C ALA A 146 0.51 14.57 -4.25
N VAL A 147 0.08 15.09 -5.40
CA VAL A 147 -1.29 15.51 -5.65
C VAL A 147 -1.81 14.82 -6.90
N GLY A 148 -3.11 14.56 -6.90
CA GLY A 148 -3.74 13.96 -8.08
C GLY A 148 -5.23 13.80 -7.95
N ARG A 149 -5.78 13.04 -8.88
CA ARG A 149 -7.21 12.79 -9.02
C ARG A 149 -7.53 11.35 -9.38
N ILE A 150 -8.74 10.95 -9.05
CA ILE A 150 -9.35 9.66 -9.38
C ILE A 150 -10.30 9.87 -10.56
N THR A 151 -10.17 9.08 -11.64
CA THR A 151 -11.14 9.09 -12.75
C THR A 151 -12.30 8.14 -12.45
N GLY A 152 -13.51 8.53 -12.82
CA GLY A 152 -14.75 7.90 -12.36
C GLY A 152 -15.45 8.80 -11.34
N PRO A 153 -15.54 8.44 -10.04
CA PRO A 153 -15.98 9.39 -9.04
C PRO A 153 -14.95 10.52 -8.98
N HIS A 154 -15.35 11.73 -9.39
CA HIS A 154 -14.47 12.89 -9.41
C HIS A 154 -14.02 13.21 -7.98
N ALA A 155 -12.81 12.80 -7.63
CA ALA A 155 -12.21 13.04 -6.34
C ALA A 155 -10.73 13.43 -6.50
N ARG A 156 -10.26 14.29 -5.60
CA ARG A 156 -8.88 14.75 -5.51
C ARG A 156 -8.21 14.13 -4.30
N PHE A 157 -6.89 13.95 -4.34
CA PHE A 157 -6.12 13.47 -3.21
C PHE A 157 -4.82 14.26 -2.99
N TYR A 158 -4.38 14.27 -1.74
CA TYR A 158 -3.09 14.78 -1.30
C TYR A 158 -2.38 13.70 -0.48
N PHE A 159 -1.14 13.38 -0.84
CA PHE A 159 -0.27 12.45 -0.11
C PHE A 159 0.94 13.21 0.42
N ARG A 160 1.34 12.92 1.66
CA ARG A 160 2.53 13.50 2.28
C ARG A 160 3.22 12.47 3.17
N ALA A 161 4.49 12.22 2.93
CA ALA A 161 5.35 11.43 3.80
C ALA A 161 6.38 12.35 4.48
N ARG A 162 6.33 12.44 5.81
CA ARG A 162 7.14 13.35 6.62
C ARG A 162 7.55 12.66 7.92
N HIS A 163 8.80 12.86 8.31
CA HIS A 163 9.41 12.21 9.47
C HIS A 163 9.28 10.69 9.35
N ASP A 164 8.56 10.08 10.29
CA ASP A 164 8.41 8.64 10.43
C ASP A 164 7.01 8.17 10.04
N SER A 165 6.19 9.03 9.42
CA SER A 165 4.83 8.69 9.00
C SER A 165 4.51 9.25 7.62
N TRP A 166 3.43 8.74 7.05
CA TRP A 166 2.81 9.31 5.88
C TRP A 166 1.31 9.38 6.07
N SER A 167 0.69 10.33 5.38
CA SER A 167 -0.74 10.46 5.32
C SER A 167 -1.23 10.62 3.90
N ILE A 168 -2.49 10.26 3.70
CA ILE A 168 -3.24 10.55 2.49
C ILE A 168 -4.63 11.06 2.84
N SER A 169 -5.01 12.12 2.16
CA SER A 169 -6.30 12.76 2.26
C SER A 169 -6.99 12.73 0.90
N ILE A 170 -8.29 12.43 0.88
CA ILE A 170 -9.10 12.34 -0.35
C ILE A 170 -10.39 13.14 -0.13
N SER A 171 -10.74 13.98 -1.10
CA SER A 171 -12.00 14.73 -1.13
C SER A 171 -12.78 14.46 -2.41
N ALA A 172 -14.03 14.01 -2.27
CA ALA A 172 -15.02 13.95 -3.34
C ALA A 172 -15.77 15.28 -3.54
N ASP A 173 -15.60 16.24 -2.62
CA ASP A 173 -16.19 17.57 -2.73
C ASP A 173 -15.24 18.47 -3.53
N PRO A 174 -15.66 19.01 -4.70
CA PRO A 174 -14.84 19.87 -5.52
C PRO A 174 -14.50 21.22 -4.86
N GLU A 175 -15.24 21.64 -3.83
CA GLU A 175 -15.00 22.89 -3.10
C GLU A 175 -14.00 22.73 -1.95
N VAL A 176 -13.68 21.49 -1.54
CA VAL A 176 -12.76 21.20 -0.44
C VAL A 176 -11.43 20.65 -0.96
N ASP A 177 -10.35 21.37 -0.66
CA ASP A 177 -8.98 20.92 -0.96
C ASP A 177 -8.64 19.70 -0.08
N PRO A 178 -8.14 18.59 -0.66
CA PRO A 178 -7.70 17.44 0.13
C PRO A 178 -6.68 17.77 1.23
N VAL A 179 -5.88 18.84 1.10
CA VAL A 179 -4.94 19.25 2.16
C VAL A 179 -5.63 19.64 3.46
N ASP A 180 -6.90 20.10 3.38
CA ASP A 180 -7.71 20.53 4.51
C ASP A 180 -8.53 19.37 5.15
N VAL A 181 -8.46 18.17 4.56
CA VAL A 181 -9.15 16.98 5.08
C VAL A 181 -8.32 16.32 6.18
N GLY A 182 -8.82 16.39 7.42
CA GLY A 182 -8.23 15.75 8.60
C GLY A 182 -9.02 14.57 9.18
N GLY A 183 -10.03 14.05 8.46
CA GLY A 183 -10.90 12.99 8.96
C GLY A 183 -11.63 12.22 7.86
N THR A 184 -12.26 11.11 8.25
CA THR A 184 -13.03 10.24 7.34
C THR A 184 -14.52 10.36 7.65
N GLU A 185 -15.25 11.08 6.80
CA GLU A 185 -16.71 11.23 6.89
C GLU A 185 -17.29 11.66 5.53
N GLY A 186 -18.42 11.09 5.14
CA GLY A 186 -19.19 11.55 3.97
C GLY A 186 -18.36 11.60 2.69
N ALA A 187 -18.00 12.81 2.22
CA ALA A 187 -17.21 13.06 1.01
C ALA A 187 -15.69 12.85 1.20
N TYR A 188 -15.23 12.60 2.43
CA TYR A 188 -13.82 12.67 2.81
C TYR A 188 -13.24 11.33 3.26
N PHE A 189 -11.93 11.18 3.10
CA PHE A 189 -11.15 10.09 3.65
C PHE A 189 -9.77 10.57 4.07
N TYR A 190 -9.36 10.15 5.26
CA TYR A 190 -8.04 10.41 5.82
C TYR A 190 -7.46 9.10 6.34
N HIS A 191 -6.19 8.84 6.01
CA HIS A 191 -5.43 7.76 6.60
C HIS A 191 -4.01 8.23 6.87
N GLU A 192 -3.46 7.80 8.00
CA GLU A 192 -2.07 8.02 8.41
C GLU A 192 -1.51 6.72 8.96
N GLU A 193 -0.26 6.41 8.59
CA GLU A 193 0.46 5.22 9.02
C GLU A 193 1.94 5.55 9.23
N ASP A 194 2.55 4.92 10.23
CA ASP A 194 3.99 4.96 10.43
C ASP A 194 4.72 4.31 9.23
N PHE A 195 5.93 4.76 8.91
CA PHE A 195 6.76 4.19 7.86
C PHE A 195 8.25 4.25 8.18
N GLY A 196 8.91 3.15 7.84
CA GLY A 196 10.34 2.99 7.99
C GLY A 196 10.75 2.47 9.36
N TYR A 197 12.00 2.07 9.46
CA TYR A 197 12.64 1.49 10.63
C TYR A 197 13.54 2.50 11.35
N VAL A 198 13.88 3.61 10.69
CA VAL A 198 14.74 4.66 11.22
C VAL A 198 14.08 6.03 11.10
N ALA A 199 14.61 6.99 11.87
CA ALA A 199 14.13 8.37 11.87
C ALA A 199 14.19 8.99 10.46
N ASP A 200 13.17 9.77 10.14
CA ASP A 200 12.94 10.49 8.89
C ASP A 200 12.83 9.60 7.63
N GLU A 201 12.74 8.27 7.76
CA GLU A 201 12.71 7.38 6.59
C GLU A 201 11.47 7.63 5.69
N ALA A 202 10.34 8.07 6.24
CA ALA A 202 9.18 8.46 5.45
C ALA A 202 9.45 9.73 4.63
N SER A 203 10.21 10.69 5.17
CA SER A 203 10.62 11.89 4.43
C SER A 203 11.42 11.56 3.17
N TYR A 204 12.14 10.44 3.17
CA TYR A 204 12.99 9.97 2.07
C TYR A 204 12.41 8.74 1.36
N MET A 205 11.10 8.52 1.47
CA MET A 205 10.41 7.37 0.88
C MET A 205 10.67 7.28 -0.64
N PRO A 206 11.08 6.11 -1.18
CA PRO A 206 11.22 5.94 -2.62
C PRO A 206 9.90 6.26 -3.35
N LEU A 207 9.96 6.96 -4.48
CA LEU A 207 8.75 7.37 -5.22
C LEU A 207 7.87 6.18 -5.64
N ASP A 208 8.48 5.04 -5.99
CA ASP A 208 7.74 3.81 -6.31
C ASP A 208 6.98 3.27 -5.10
N THR A 209 7.53 3.42 -3.89
CA THR A 209 6.88 3.06 -2.63
C THR A 209 5.72 4.02 -2.33
N ALA A 210 5.92 5.33 -2.53
CA ALA A 210 4.85 6.30 -2.39
C ALA A 210 3.67 5.99 -3.34
N ARG A 211 3.96 5.67 -4.62
CA ARG A 211 2.91 5.24 -5.57
C ARG A 211 2.15 4.02 -5.10
N PHE A 212 2.84 3.04 -4.50
CA PHE A 212 2.18 1.85 -3.97
C PHE A 212 1.18 2.22 -2.87
N PHE A 213 1.57 3.03 -1.87
CA PHE A 213 0.67 3.44 -0.79
C PHE A 213 -0.49 4.29 -1.28
N ILE A 214 -0.23 5.23 -2.20
CA ILE A 214 -1.28 6.01 -2.85
C ILE A 214 -2.31 5.05 -3.47
N VAL A 215 -1.90 4.15 -4.37
CA VAL A 215 -2.84 3.23 -5.03
C VAL A 215 -3.56 2.31 -4.03
N ARG A 216 -2.89 1.86 -2.96
CA ARG A 216 -3.48 1.06 -1.88
C ARG A 216 -4.64 1.79 -1.21
N GLU A 217 -4.43 3.03 -0.78
CA GLU A 217 -5.46 3.80 -0.07
C GLU A 217 -6.55 4.32 -1.00
N LEU A 218 -6.22 4.73 -2.22
CA LEU A 218 -7.23 5.09 -3.21
C LEU A 218 -8.16 3.90 -3.53
N SER A 219 -7.62 2.67 -3.53
CA SER A 219 -8.44 1.46 -3.70
C SER A 219 -9.39 1.23 -2.52
N ARG A 220 -8.89 1.37 -1.28
CA ARG A 220 -9.72 1.29 -0.06
C ARG A 220 -10.85 2.32 -0.06
N TRP A 221 -10.55 3.55 -0.47
CA TRP A 221 -11.56 4.60 -0.61
C TRP A 221 -12.62 4.26 -1.66
N ARG A 222 -12.21 3.71 -2.82
CA ARG A 222 -13.18 3.30 -3.85
C ARG A 222 -14.09 2.17 -3.35
N GLU A 223 -13.53 1.20 -2.64
CA GLU A 223 -14.28 0.07 -2.07
C GLU A 223 -15.31 0.55 -1.04
N SER A 224 -14.93 1.49 -0.16
CA SER A 224 -15.87 2.03 0.85
C SER A 224 -17.05 2.80 0.24
N ARG A 225 -16.93 3.28 -1.01
CA ARG A 225 -18.02 3.92 -1.76
C ARG A 225 -18.98 2.93 -2.41
N VAL A 226 -18.53 1.71 -2.71
CA VAL A 226 -19.40 0.67 -3.26
C VAL A 226 -20.29 0.09 -2.18
N ASP A 227 -19.78 -0.03 -0.96
CA ASP A 227 -20.51 -0.65 0.16
C ASP A 227 -21.45 0.34 0.89
N GLY A 228 -21.23 1.64 0.73
CA GLY A 228 -22.01 2.71 1.39
C GLY A 228 -23.13 3.34 0.56
N GLY A 229 -23.36 2.86 -0.67
CA GLY A 229 -24.44 3.32 -1.57
C GLY A 229 -25.50 2.25 -1.75
#